data_AF-A0A3D4QZ03-F1
#
_entry.id   AF-A0A3D4QZ03-F1
#
_cell.length_a   1.000
_cell.length_b   1.000
_cell.length_c   1.000
_cell.angle_alpha   90.00
_cell.angle_beta   90.00
_cell.angle_gamma   90.00
#
_symmetry.space_group_name_H-M   'P 1'
#
loop_
_entity.id
_entity.type
_entity.pdbx_description
1 polymer ?
#
loop_
_entity_poly.entity_id
_entity_poly.type
_entity_poly.pdbx_seq_one_letter_code
_entity_poly.pdbx_strand_id
1 'polypeptide(L)' 'MLGEAKSYAERLFEYVKIDSLSRSSAQKAILLPAKKFGVSYTPEAVQKIIDETLGYPFFIQEMCYTIWKNSDNKKIAL' A
#
# COMPACT_ATOMS: atom_id res chain seq x y z
N MET A 1 41.38 -20.32 -30.66
CA MET A 1 41.32 -19.67 -29.34
C MET A 1 39.86 -19.44 -29.01
N LEU A 2 39.38 -20.07 -27.93
CA LEU A 2 38.01 -19.97 -27.45
C LEU A 2 37.63 -18.51 -27.21
N GLY A 3 36.41 -18.15 -27.59
CA GLY A 3 35.85 -16.84 -27.32
C GLY A 3 35.77 -16.58 -25.82
N GLU A 4 36.38 -15.48 -25.39
CA GLU A 4 36.13 -14.88 -24.09
C GLU A 4 34.72 -14.29 -24.09
N ALA A 5 33.72 -15.15 -23.93
CA ALA A 5 32.40 -14.73 -23.51
C ALA A 5 32.53 -14.26 -22.05
N LYS A 6 32.79 -12.97 -21.86
CA LYS A 6 32.65 -12.32 -20.55
C LYS A 6 31.24 -12.59 -20.04
N SER A 7 31.08 -13.41 -19.01
CA SER A 7 29.77 -13.65 -18.42
C SER A 7 29.28 -12.36 -17.77
N TYR A 8 28.33 -11.71 -18.42
CA TYR A 8 27.62 -10.51 -17.95
C TYR A 8 26.68 -10.82 -16.76
N ALA A 9 27.03 -11.81 -15.94
CA ALA A 9 26.22 -12.39 -14.89
C ALA A 9 26.52 -11.80 -13.50
N GLU A 10 27.42 -10.81 -13.41
CA GLU A 10 27.82 -10.18 -12.14
C GLU A 10 27.10 -8.86 -11.86
N ARG A 11 26.07 -8.50 -12.64
CA ARG A 11 25.09 -7.51 -12.15
C ARG A 11 24.24 -8.21 -11.09
N LEU A 12 24.78 -8.24 -9.87
CA LEU A 12 24.12 -8.68 -8.64
C LEU A 12 22.72 -8.08 -8.58
N PHE A 13 21.70 -8.89 -8.83
CA PHE A 13 20.32 -8.51 -8.58
C PHE A 13 20.11 -8.44 -7.07
N GLU A 14 19.75 -7.29 -6.55
CA GLU A 14 19.27 -7.16 -5.17
C GLU A 14 17.85 -7.73 -5.09
N TYR A 15 17.72 -8.84 -4.37
CA TYR A 15 16.41 -9.43 -4.07
C TYR A 15 15.80 -8.71 -2.87
N VAL A 16 14.90 -7.77 -3.14
CA VAL A 16 14.10 -7.12 -2.10
C VAL A 16 12.85 -7.96 -1.86
N LYS A 17 12.65 -8.43 -0.62
CA LYS A 17 11.40 -9.08 -0.23
C LYS A 17 10.29 -8.02 -0.19
N ILE A 18 9.27 -8.21 -1.02
CA ILE A 18 8.02 -7.44 -0.93
C ILE A 18 7.10 -8.18 0.04
N ASP A 19 6.55 -7.47 1.01
CA ASP A 19 5.67 -8.01 2.05
C ASP A 19 4.56 -6.99 2.37
N SER A 20 3.61 -7.39 3.22
CA SER A 20 2.60 -6.49 3.77
C SER A 20 3.23 -5.33 4.52
N LEU A 21 2.54 -4.18 4.51
CA LEU A 21 2.93 -3.03 5.31
C LEU A 21 2.77 -3.35 6.79
N SER A 22 3.69 -2.84 7.61
CA SER A 22 3.46 -2.73 9.05
C SER A 22 2.19 -1.91 9.31
N ARG A 23 1.54 -2.12 10.46
CA ARG A 23 0.33 -1.36 10.81
C ARG A 23 0.53 0.16 10.70
N SER A 24 1.67 0.68 11.15
CA SER A 24 1.97 2.13 11.07
C SER A 24 2.17 2.62 9.64
N SER A 25 2.77 1.81 8.77
CA SER A 25 2.91 2.12 7.35
C SER A 25 1.57 2.02 6.62
N ALA A 26 0.73 1.03 6.95
CA ALA A 26 -0.61 0.90 6.41
C ALA A 26 -1.52 2.09 6.80
N GLN A 27 -1.45 2.54 8.06
CA GLN A 27 -2.14 3.76 8.50
C GLN A 27 -1.73 4.97 7.66
N LYS A 28 -0.42 5.15 7.41
CA LYS A 28 0.08 6.23 6.56
C LYS A 28 -0.41 6.10 5.12
N ALA A 29 -0.44 4.88 4.57
CA ALA A 29 -0.93 4.60 3.23
C ALA A 29 -2.42 4.97 3.06
N ILE A 30 -3.21 4.93 4.13
CA ILE A 30 -4.62 5.35 4.13
C ILE A 30 -4.76 6.86 4.33
N LEU A 31 -4.12 7.39 5.37
CA LEU A 31 -4.37 8.76 5.86
C LEU A 31 -3.69 9.84 5.01
N LEU A 32 -2.48 9.59 4.50
CA LEU A 32 -1.74 10.61 3.75
C LEU A 32 -2.39 10.94 2.40
N PRO A 33 -2.85 9.96 1.59
CA PRO A 33 -3.61 10.26 0.39
C PRO A 33 -4.95 10.93 0.71
N ALA A 34 -5.70 10.42 1.68
CA ALA A 34 -7.00 10.97 2.08
C ALA A 34 -6.90 12.47 2.44
N LYS A 35 -5.87 12.85 3.22
CA LYS A 35 -5.62 14.23 3.60
C LYS A 35 -5.44 15.17 2.40
N LYS A 36 -4.77 14.72 1.33
CA LYS A 36 -4.58 15.53 0.11
C LYS A 36 -5.89 15.88 -0.59
N PHE A 37 -6.92 15.06 -0.40
CA PHE A 37 -8.24 15.25 -0.98
C PHE A 37 -9.28 15.81 0.02
N GLY A 38 -8.83 16.21 1.21
CA GLY A 38 -9.71 16.71 2.27
C GLY A 38 -10.66 15.63 2.82
N VAL A 39 -10.31 14.36 2.64
CA VAL A 39 -11.03 13.22 3.21
C VAL A 39 -10.36 12.81 4.52
N SER A 40 -11.17 12.42 5.50
CA SER A 40 -10.73 11.96 6.81
C SER A 40 -11.35 10.60 7.13
N TYR A 41 -10.59 9.77 7.84
CA TYR A 41 -11.05 8.48 8.36
C TYR A 41 -11.01 8.52 9.88
N THR A 42 -12.02 7.93 10.52
CA THR A 42 -11.98 7.65 11.96
C THR A 42 -10.91 6.58 12.27
N PRO A 43 -10.32 6.58 13.48
CA PRO A 43 -9.34 5.57 13.88
C PRO A 43 -9.86 4.13 13.71
N GLU A 44 -11.13 3.90 14.01
CA GLU A 44 -11.79 2.60 13.94
C GLU A 44 -11.93 2.14 12.48
N ALA A 45 -12.29 3.04 11.56
CA ALA A 45 -12.37 2.74 10.13
C ALA A 45 -10.98 2.39 9.56
N VAL A 46 -9.94 3.14 9.95
CA VAL A 46 -8.56 2.83 9.55
C VAL A 46 -8.14 1.46 10.05
N GLN A 47 -8.43 1.15 11.32
CA GLN A 47 -8.11 -0.13 11.92
C GLN A 47 -8.82 -1.29 11.20
N LYS A 48 -10.12 -1.14 10.93
CA LYS A 48 -10.90 -2.12 10.15
C LYS A 48 -10.31 -2.33 8.76
N ILE A 49 -9.93 -1.25 8.07
CA ILE A 49 -9.31 -1.34 6.74
C ILE A 49 -8.04 -2.18 6.78
N ILE A 50 -7.18 -1.94 7.78
CA ILE A 50 -5.91 -2.68 7.92
C ILE A 50 -6.17 -4.15 8.24
N ASP A 51 -7.17 -4.44 9.08
CA ASP A 51 -7.48 -5.81 9.49
C ASP A 51 -8.07 -6.64 8.34
N GLU A 52 -8.94 -6.06 7.50
CA GLU A 52 -9.48 -6.75 6.31
C GLU A 52 -8.44 -6.94 5.20
N THR A 53 -7.53 -5.97 5.03
CA THR A 53 -6.52 -5.99 3.97
C THR A 53 -5.24 -6.70 4.38
N LEU A 54 -5.09 -7.05 5.66
CA LEU A 54 -3.88 -7.62 6.25
C LEU A 54 -2.61 -6.81 5.93
N GLY A 55 -2.75 -5.51 5.73
CA GLY A 55 -1.63 -4.62 5.40
C GLY A 55 -1.14 -4.70 3.94
N TYR A 56 -1.78 -5.48 3.06
CA TYR A 56 -1.37 -5.59 1.66
C TYR A 56 -1.63 -4.27 0.89
N PRO A 57 -0.60 -3.62 0.31
CA PRO A 57 -0.74 -2.31 -0.32
C PRO A 57 -1.85 -2.23 -1.37
N PHE A 58 -1.94 -3.25 -2.22
CA PHE A 58 -2.94 -3.30 -3.29
C PHE A 58 -4.37 -3.32 -2.73
N PHE A 59 -4.65 -4.16 -1.74
CA PHE A 59 -5.98 -4.24 -1.15
C PHE A 59 -6.35 -2.99 -0.35
N ILE A 60 -5.38 -2.35 0.33
CA ILE A 60 -5.60 -1.04 0.96
C ILE A 60 -6.05 -0.02 -0.07
N GLN A 61 -5.34 0.06 -1.20
CA GLN A 61 -5.65 1.02 -2.25
C GLN A 61 -7.05 0.79 -2.85
N GLU A 62 -7.35 -0.44 -3.27
CA GLU A 62 -8.64 -0.77 -3.89
C GLU A 62 -9.82 -0.57 -2.94
N MET A 63 -9.65 -0.93 -1.66
CA MET A 63 -10.71 -0.77 -0.68
C MET A 63 -10.95 0.71 -0.34
N CYS A 64 -9.90 1.51 -0.15
CA CYS A 64 -10.04 2.96 0.05
C CYS A 64 -10.69 3.65 -1.16
N TYR A 65 -10.32 3.26 -2.37
CA TYR A 65 -10.94 3.77 -3.59
C TYR A 65 -12.44 3.41 -3.64
N THR A 66 -12.78 2.15 -3.33
CA THR A 66 -14.16 1.67 -3.31
C THR A 66 -15.01 2.40 -2.27
N ILE A 67 -14.51 2.55 -1.03
CA ILE A 67 -15.19 3.29 0.04
C ILE A 67 -15.48 4.72 -0.40
N TRP A 68 -14.48 5.40 -0.96
CA TRP A 68 -14.64 6.79 -1.36
C TRP A 68 -15.64 6.93 -2.53
N LYS A 69 -15.61 6.02 -3.51
CA LYS A 69 -16.57 6.03 -4.62
C LYS A 69 -18.03 5.87 -4.15
N ASN A 70 -18.25 5.20 -3.01
CA ASN A 70 -19.58 4.93 -2.45
C ASN A 70 -19.94 5.84 -1.26
N SER A 71 -19.11 6.84 -0.94
CA SER A 71 -19.35 7.77 0.17
C SER A 71 -19.52 9.19 -0.34
N ASP A 72 -20.65 9.80 -0.01
CA ASP A 72 -20.90 11.23 -0.27
C ASP A 72 -20.24 12.14 0.78
N ASN A 73 -19.72 11.56 1.87
CA ASN A 73 -19.14 12.30 2.99
C ASN A 73 -17.62 12.41 2.91
N LYS A 74 -17.09 13.57 3.32
CA LYS A 74 -15.64 13.79 3.52
C LYS A 74 -15.08 13.15 4.79
N LYS A 75 -15.95 12.58 5.64
CA LYS A 75 -15.58 11.87 6.86
C LYS A 75 -16.09 10.44 6.77
N ILE A 76 -15.17 9.49 6.72
CA ILE A 76 -15.44 8.05 6.70
C ILE A 76 -15.40 7.51 8.13
N ALA A 77 -16.51 6.93 8.56
CA ALA A 77 -16.68 6.25 9.84
C ALA A 77 -17.22 4.83 9.61
N LEU A 78 -17.12 3.99 10.64
CA LEU A 78 -17.71 2.65 10.64
C LEU A 78 -19.24 2.72 10.69
#